data_AF-X1T1R0-F1
#
_entry.id   AF-X1T1R0-F1
#
_cell.length_a   1.000
_cell.length_b   1.000
_cell.length_c   1.000
_cell.angle_alpha   90.00
_cell.angle_beta   90.00
_cell.angle_gamma   90.00
#
_symmetry.space_group_name_H-M   'P 1'
#
loop_
_entity.id
_entity.type
_entity.pdbx_description
1 polymer ?
#
loop_
_entity_poly.entity_id
_entity_poly.type
_entity_poly.pdbx_seq_one_letter_code
_entity_poly.pdbx_strand_id
1 'polypeptide(L)'
;NILIEFLVVFKEYFIEVLPFLIIGFLLSGLIHEFIPAKLVERHLGGKGIKPILYSTLAGTILPICCIGSLPIALSLHQKGARLGPVLAFLVATPATSITALMVCYGLLGLKFTVFIFFAVILMGLIMGIVGNLIKFSFPKGLANPACCLEKEFTKDTICGMNVDACKGLKTEYQDEYYYFCSPNCQTTFEKEPEKYINAKRNIKRTKNRLSSVFKYIYWDLLREIGPEIFLGLVLAALVSTIAPVGEFVGNYFSGGLGYLFGLIFGLA
;
A
#
# COMPACT_ATOMS: atom_id res chain seq x y z
N ASN A 1 -7.19 -11.31 -37.40
CA ASN A 1 -8.29 -11.96 -36.65
C ASN A 1 -8.31 -11.31 -35.28
N ILE A 2 -9.32 -10.49 -34.99
CA ILE A 2 -9.36 -9.59 -33.81
C ILE A 2 -9.05 -10.32 -32.49
N LEU A 3 -9.51 -11.56 -32.36
CA LEU A 3 -9.28 -12.39 -31.17
C LEU A 3 -7.79 -12.75 -30.95
N ILE A 4 -7.05 -12.99 -32.03
CA ILE A 4 -5.62 -13.35 -31.96
C ILE A 4 -4.80 -12.11 -31.61
N GLU A 5 -5.16 -10.96 -32.18
CA GLU A 5 -4.50 -9.67 -31.91
C GLU A 5 -4.69 -9.23 -30.46
N PHE A 6 -5.92 -9.35 -29.95
CA PHE A 6 -6.23 -9.16 -28.53
C PHE A 6 -5.37 -10.06 -27.63
N LEU A 7 -5.26 -11.36 -27.94
CA LEU A 7 -4.48 -12.31 -27.14
C LEU A 7 -2.98 -12.02 -27.13
N VAL A 8 -2.43 -11.52 -28.26
CA VAL A 8 -1.03 -11.13 -28.36
C VAL A 8 -0.75 -9.90 -27.49
N VAL A 9 -1.56 -8.84 -27.66
CA VAL A 9 -1.43 -7.60 -26.89
C VAL A 9 -1.62 -7.85 -25.39
N PHE A 10 -2.62 -8.65 -25.02
CA PHE A 10 -2.84 -9.03 -23.63
C PHE A 10 -1.64 -9.77 -23.03
N LYS A 11 -1.06 -10.72 -23.78
CA LYS A 11 0.11 -11.49 -23.33
C LYS A 11 1.33 -10.59 -23.13
N GLU A 12 1.58 -9.64 -24.03
CA GLU A 12 2.68 -8.68 -23.90
C GLU A 12 2.54 -7.85 -22.63
N TYR A 13 1.37 -7.23 -22.41
CA TYR A 13 1.13 -6.46 -21.18
C TYR A 13 1.23 -7.32 -19.92
N PHE A 14 0.75 -8.56 -19.96
CA PHE A 14 0.84 -9.46 -18.80
C PHE A 14 2.30 -9.77 -18.44
N ILE A 15 3.13 -10.09 -19.44
CA ILE A 15 4.55 -10.40 -19.24
C ILE A 15 5.33 -9.17 -18.74
N GLU A 16 4.94 -7.98 -19.19
CA GLU A 16 5.56 -6.73 -18.75
C GLU A 16 5.19 -6.36 -17.32
N VAL A 17 3.92 -6.50 -16.92
CA VAL A 17 3.44 -6.11 -15.59
C VAL A 17 3.84 -7.11 -14.49
N LEU A 18 3.85 -8.40 -14.81
CA LEU A 18 4.10 -9.47 -13.84
C LEU A 18 5.41 -9.31 -13.03
N PRO A 19 6.60 -8.99 -13.61
CA PRO A 19 7.82 -8.83 -12.83
C PRO A 19 7.75 -7.65 -11.85
N PHE A 20 7.18 -6.52 -12.26
CA PHE A 20 7.00 -5.36 -11.38
C PHE A 20 6.07 -5.68 -10.22
N LEU A 21 5.02 -6.45 -10.50
CA LEU A 21 4.08 -6.91 -9.51
C LEU A 21 4.78 -7.81 -8.48
N ILE A 22 5.52 -8.83 -8.93
CA ILE A 22 6.31 -9.71 -8.04
C ILE A 22 7.26 -8.91 -7.14
N ILE A 23 7.98 -7.93 -7.71
CA ILE A 23 8.89 -7.07 -6.95
C ILE A 23 8.13 -6.22 -5.92
N GLY A 24 6.99 -5.65 -6.30
CA GLY A 24 6.14 -4.85 -5.39
C GLY A 24 5.60 -5.68 -4.23
N PHE A 25 5.14 -6.91 -4.48
CA PHE A 25 4.69 -7.84 -3.45
C PHE A 25 5.85 -8.27 -2.53
N LEU A 26 7.01 -8.59 -3.10
CA LEU A 26 8.20 -8.94 -2.34
C LEU A 26 8.65 -7.78 -1.42
N LEU A 27 8.68 -6.56 -1.95
CA LEU A 27 9.06 -5.37 -1.20
C LEU A 27 8.02 -5.02 -0.12
N SER A 28 6.73 -5.17 -0.42
CA SER A 28 5.66 -5.01 0.59
C SER A 28 5.84 -6.01 1.74
N GLY A 29 6.20 -7.26 1.43
CA GLY A 29 6.51 -8.27 2.44
C GLY A 29 7.72 -7.95 3.28
N LEU A 30 8.79 -7.45 2.65
CA LEU A 30 10.00 -7.03 3.34
C LEU A 30 9.71 -5.85 4.28
N ILE A 31 8.98 -4.85 3.81
CA ILE A 31 8.50 -3.71 4.61
C ILE A 31 7.59 -4.20 5.75
N HIS A 32 6.79 -5.24 5.50
CA HIS A 32 5.93 -5.82 6.52
C HIS A 32 6.75 -6.49 7.65
N GLU A 33 7.86 -7.14 7.34
CA GLU A 33 8.72 -7.77 8.34
C GLU A 33 9.64 -6.76 9.05
N PHE A 34 10.26 -5.84 8.31
CA PHE A 34 11.28 -4.93 8.85
C PHE A 34 10.72 -3.74 9.63
N ILE A 35 9.49 -3.28 9.35
CA ILE A 35 8.93 -2.06 9.97
C ILE A 35 7.86 -2.45 11.00
N PRO A 36 8.10 -2.37 12.32
CA PRO A 36 7.09 -2.75 13.31
C PRO A 36 5.88 -1.81 13.29
N ALA A 37 4.68 -2.35 13.53
CA ALA A 37 3.43 -1.59 13.52
C ALA A 37 3.47 -0.39 14.49
N LYS A 38 4.14 -0.52 15.65
CA LYS A 38 4.35 0.59 16.61
C LYS A 38 5.05 1.80 15.97
N LEU A 39 6.04 1.57 15.09
CA LEU A 39 6.78 2.66 14.44
C LEU A 39 5.92 3.38 13.41
N VAL A 40 5.12 2.60 12.66
CA VAL A 40 4.16 3.11 11.67
C VAL A 40 3.08 3.92 12.37
N GLU A 41 2.45 3.39 13.42
CA GLU A 41 1.40 4.10 14.16
C GLU A 41 1.94 5.38 14.80
N ARG A 42 3.16 5.37 15.34
CA ARG A 42 3.78 6.55 15.95
C ARG A 42 4.10 7.67 14.95
N HIS A 43 4.58 7.34 13.74
CA HIS A 43 4.99 8.34 12.74
C HIS A 43 3.91 8.66 11.71
N LEU A 44 3.12 7.67 11.30
CA LEU A 44 2.11 7.74 10.23
C LEU A 44 0.67 7.70 10.76
N GLY A 45 0.48 7.31 12.03
CA GLY A 45 -0.83 7.23 12.70
C GLY A 45 -1.22 8.47 13.49
N GLY A 46 -0.45 9.56 13.45
CA GLY A 46 -0.73 10.85 14.13
C GLY A 46 -1.71 11.76 13.36
N LYS A 47 -2.38 12.71 14.03
CA LYS A 47 -3.22 13.74 13.36
C LYS A 47 -2.33 14.95 13.12
N GLY A 48 -2.09 15.30 11.86
CA GLY A 48 -1.30 16.48 11.48
C GLY A 48 -0.55 16.33 10.16
N ILE A 49 0.27 17.33 9.84
CA ILE A 49 1.06 17.39 8.60
C ILE A 49 2.35 16.55 8.65
N LYS A 50 2.90 16.27 9.85
CA LYS A 50 4.15 15.52 10.00
C LYS A 50 4.04 14.09 9.42
N PRO A 51 2.99 13.31 9.74
CA PRO A 51 2.77 12.00 9.10
C PRO A 51 2.74 12.04 7.58
N ILE A 52 2.10 13.07 7.02
CA ILE A 52 1.95 13.25 5.58
C ILE A 52 3.33 13.52 4.97
N LEU A 53 4.09 14.44 5.54
CA LEU A 53 5.44 14.77 5.08
C LEU A 53 6.40 13.58 5.15
N TYR A 54 6.39 12.81 6.24
CA TYR A 54 7.20 11.60 6.34
C TYR A 54 6.82 10.57 5.29
N SER A 55 5.53 10.40 5.01
CA SER A 55 5.03 9.46 4.00
C SER A 55 5.39 9.89 2.58
N THR A 56 5.23 11.18 2.26
CA THR A 56 5.65 11.75 0.98
C THR A 56 7.14 11.56 0.78
N LEU A 57 7.96 11.85 1.78
CA LEU A 57 9.42 11.71 1.69
C LEU A 57 9.83 10.24 1.50
N ALA A 58 9.19 9.31 2.22
CA ALA A 58 9.39 7.88 2.02
C ALA A 58 9.00 7.45 0.60
N GLY A 59 7.88 7.95 0.07
CA GLY A 59 7.44 7.69 -1.29
C GLY A 59 8.38 8.23 -2.37
N THR A 60 9.02 9.37 -2.10
CA THR A 60 10.04 9.94 -2.99
C THR A 60 11.35 9.15 -3.01
N ILE A 61 11.75 8.61 -1.86
CA ILE A 61 12.98 7.79 -1.75
C ILE A 61 12.78 6.39 -2.34
N LEU A 62 11.54 5.91 -2.38
CA LEU A 62 11.16 4.60 -2.90
C LEU A 62 10.54 4.73 -4.30
N PRO A 63 11.33 4.79 -5.39
CA PRO A 63 10.84 4.87 -6.76
C PRO A 63 10.25 3.52 -7.16
N ILE A 64 9.02 3.26 -6.73
CA ILE A 64 8.26 2.07 -7.06
C ILE A 64 7.28 2.43 -8.17
N CYS A 65 7.00 1.49 -9.07
CA CYS A 65 5.94 1.66 -10.06
C CYS A 65 4.56 1.83 -9.37
N CYS A 66 3.61 2.48 -10.03
CA CYS A 66 2.24 2.68 -9.52
C CYS A 66 1.53 1.35 -9.16
N ILE A 67 1.86 0.26 -9.85
CA ILE A 67 1.32 -1.08 -9.59
C ILE A 67 1.91 -1.66 -8.29
N GLY A 68 3.19 -1.41 -8.03
CA GLY A 68 3.89 -1.91 -6.84
C GLY A 68 3.72 -1.01 -5.61
N SER A 69 3.38 0.26 -5.77
CA SER A 69 3.19 1.18 -4.63
C SER A 69 1.87 0.91 -3.89
N LEU A 70 0.85 0.37 -4.58
CA LEU A 70 -0.44 0.02 -3.99
C LEU A 70 -0.36 -1.03 -2.87
N PRO A 71 0.27 -2.22 -3.04
CA PRO A 71 0.38 -3.21 -1.96
C PRO A 71 1.21 -2.71 -0.78
N ILE A 72 2.18 -1.83 -1.01
CA ILE A 72 3.00 -1.21 0.04
C ILE A 72 2.17 -0.19 0.82
N ALA A 73 1.42 0.66 0.12
CA ALA A 73 0.51 1.63 0.71
C ALA A 73 -0.57 0.94 1.57
N LEU A 74 -1.11 -0.18 1.07
CA LEU A 74 -2.09 -0.99 1.81
C LEU A 74 -1.47 -1.64 3.06
N SER A 75 -0.25 -2.18 2.97
CA SER A 75 0.49 -2.73 4.12
C SER A 75 0.76 -1.66 5.19
N LEU A 76 1.13 -0.44 4.79
CA LEU A 76 1.28 0.70 5.72
C LEU A 76 -0.04 1.07 6.39
N HIS A 77 -1.14 1.08 5.63
CA HIS A 77 -2.47 1.38 6.16
C HIS A 77 -2.92 0.34 7.20
N GLN A 78 -2.73 -0.95 6.92
CA GLN A 78 -3.09 -2.05 7.82
C GLN A 78 -2.31 -2.01 9.14
N LYS A 79 -1.09 -1.46 9.12
CA LYS A 79 -0.26 -1.23 10.32
C LYS A 79 -0.65 0.01 11.13
N GLY A 80 -1.74 0.70 10.77
CA GLY A 80 -2.26 1.84 11.50
C GLY A 80 -1.91 3.21 10.90
N ALA A 81 -1.35 3.27 9.68
CA ALA A 81 -1.20 4.55 8.99
C ALA A 81 -2.57 5.15 8.65
N ARG A 82 -2.73 6.46 8.86
CA ARG A 82 -3.94 7.17 8.45
C ARG A 82 -4.08 7.21 6.93
N LEU A 83 -5.31 7.40 6.46
CA LEU A 83 -5.61 7.49 5.03
C LEU A 83 -4.84 8.63 4.34
N GLY A 84 -4.72 9.79 4.99
CA GLY A 84 -3.98 10.94 4.46
C GLY A 84 -2.54 10.62 4.04
N PRO A 85 -1.67 10.15 4.96
CA PRO A 85 -0.31 9.70 4.65
C PRO A 85 -0.22 8.65 3.55
N VAL A 86 -1.15 7.69 3.52
CA VAL A 86 -1.20 6.63 2.49
C VAL A 86 -1.50 7.22 1.11
N LEU A 87 -2.48 8.13 1.01
CA LEU A 87 -2.80 8.83 -0.23
C LEU A 87 -1.64 9.73 -0.69
N ALA A 88 -0.99 10.42 0.24
CA ALA A 88 0.16 11.26 -0.09
C ALA A 88 1.35 10.43 -0.62
N PHE A 89 1.60 9.25 -0.05
CA PHE A 89 2.58 8.30 -0.57
C PHE A 89 2.23 7.84 -1.99
N LEU A 90 0.97 7.42 -2.22
CA LEU A 90 0.50 6.97 -3.54
C LEU A 90 0.61 8.04 -4.62
N VAL A 91 0.43 9.32 -4.27
CA VAL A 91 0.63 10.45 -5.20
C VAL A 91 2.10 10.74 -5.43
N ALA A 92 2.92 10.73 -4.37
CA ALA A 92 4.33 11.11 -4.45
C ALA A 92 5.18 10.11 -5.23
N THR A 93 4.97 8.81 -5.00
CA THR A 93 5.81 7.73 -5.57
C THR A 93 5.91 7.73 -7.09
N PRO A 94 4.82 7.73 -7.89
CA PRO A 94 4.93 7.75 -9.34
C PRO A 94 5.49 9.09 -9.87
N ALA A 95 5.08 10.19 -9.24
CA ALA A 95 5.37 11.54 -9.70
C ALA A 95 6.80 12.00 -9.39
N THR A 96 7.51 11.33 -8.46
CA THR A 96 8.92 11.58 -8.16
C THR A 96 9.86 10.46 -8.62
N SER A 97 9.39 9.59 -9.53
CA SER A 97 10.22 8.55 -10.10
C SER A 97 11.41 9.12 -10.87
N ILE A 98 12.57 8.48 -10.73
CA ILE A 98 13.82 8.92 -11.37
C ILE A 98 13.66 8.99 -12.88
N THR A 99 12.95 8.01 -13.47
CA THR A 99 12.66 7.98 -14.90
C THR A 99 11.81 9.17 -15.34
N ALA A 100 10.73 9.50 -14.62
CA ALA A 100 9.91 10.66 -14.95
C ALA A 100 10.68 11.98 -14.81
N LEU A 101 11.48 12.12 -13.75
CA LEU A 101 12.32 13.30 -13.55
C LEU A 101 13.41 13.42 -14.63
N MET A 102 14.00 12.31 -15.04
CA MET A 102 15.06 12.28 -16.07
C MET A 102 14.51 12.63 -17.45
N VAL A 103 13.31 12.15 -17.79
CA VAL A 103 12.62 12.53 -19.03
C VAL A 103 12.18 14.00 -19.00
N CYS A 104 11.60 14.48 -17.89
CA CYS A 104 11.24 15.89 -17.73
C CYS A 104 12.47 16.81 -17.81
N TYR A 105 13.59 16.37 -17.24
CA TYR A 105 14.86 17.09 -17.32
C TYR A 105 15.37 17.19 -18.75
N GLY A 106 15.29 16.09 -19.51
CA GLY A 106 15.70 16.07 -20.92
C GLY A 106 14.84 16.92 -21.83
N LEU A 107 13.53 17.03 -21.56
CA LEU A 107 12.58 17.73 -22.43
C LEU A 107 12.37 19.21 -22.04
N LEU A 108 12.18 19.52 -20.76
CA LEU A 108 11.83 20.87 -20.28
C LEU A 108 12.98 21.59 -19.57
N GLY A 109 14.09 20.89 -19.32
CA GLY A 109 15.26 21.43 -18.63
C GLY A 109 15.17 21.46 -17.10
N LEU A 110 16.26 21.88 -16.46
CA LEU A 110 16.43 21.81 -15.00
C LEU A 110 15.40 22.65 -14.23
N LYS A 111 15.13 23.87 -14.69
CA LYS A 111 14.25 24.82 -13.98
C LYS A 111 12.82 24.29 -13.86
N PHE A 112 12.29 23.70 -14.94
CA PHE A 112 10.97 23.09 -14.94
C PHE A 112 10.91 21.81 -14.11
N THR A 113 11.95 20.98 -14.16
CA THR A 113 12.02 19.74 -13.37
C THR A 113 11.94 20.01 -11.86
N VAL A 114 12.67 21.03 -11.39
CA VAL A 114 12.61 21.45 -9.98
C VAL A 114 11.21 21.95 -9.61
N PHE A 115 10.56 22.72 -10.49
CA PHE A 115 9.19 23.19 -10.26
C PHE A 115 8.20 22.03 -10.12
N ILE A 116 8.26 21.04 -11.02
CA ILE A 116 7.40 19.84 -10.96
C ILE A 116 7.62 19.08 -9.66
N PHE A 117 8.89 18.90 -9.24
CA PHE A 117 9.20 18.20 -7.99
C PHE A 117 8.54 18.86 -6.77
N PHE A 118 8.63 20.18 -6.64
CA PHE A 118 7.96 20.92 -5.58
C PHE A 118 6.43 20.91 -5.71
N ALA A 119 5.89 21.01 -6.93
CA ALA A 119 4.46 20.95 -7.18
C ALA A 119 3.86 19.60 -6.77
N VAL A 120 4.57 18.50 -7.03
CA VAL A 120 4.16 17.14 -6.63
C VAL A 120 4.16 16.98 -5.12
N ILE A 121 5.19 17.47 -4.42
CA ILE A 121 5.23 17.45 -2.94
C ILE A 121 4.05 18.24 -2.37
N LEU A 122 3.77 19.42 -2.93
CA LEU A 122 2.65 20.26 -2.52
C LEU A 122 1.31 19.55 -2.76
N MET A 123 1.12 18.96 -3.94
CA MET A 123 -0.09 18.19 -4.28
C MET A 123 -0.27 16.97 -3.36
N GLY A 124 0.80 16.23 -3.09
CA GLY A 124 0.77 15.10 -2.15
C GLY A 124 0.39 15.56 -0.73
N LEU A 125 0.91 16.71 -0.28
CA LEU A 125 0.55 17.29 1.01
C LEU A 125 -0.92 17.69 1.06
N ILE A 126 -1.42 18.38 0.04
CA ILE A 126 -2.84 18.79 -0.07
C ILE A 126 -3.73 17.54 -0.08
N MET A 127 -3.41 16.55 -0.90
CA MET A 127 -4.18 15.29 -0.99
C MET A 127 -4.16 14.53 0.34
N GLY A 128 -3.03 14.51 1.04
CA GLY A 128 -2.92 13.89 2.36
C GLY A 128 -3.70 14.62 3.44
N ILE A 129 -3.74 15.96 3.40
CA ILE A 129 -4.55 16.77 4.31
C ILE A 129 -6.03 16.47 4.05
N VAL A 130 -6.47 16.58 2.79
CA VAL A 130 -7.83 16.27 2.36
C VAL A 130 -8.21 14.84 2.78
N GLY A 131 -7.32 13.86 2.58
CA GLY A 131 -7.52 12.48 3.00
C GLY A 131 -7.62 12.27 4.51
N ASN A 132 -7.03 13.15 5.32
CA ASN A 132 -7.21 13.16 6.77
C ASN A 132 -8.51 13.84 7.22
N LEU A 133 -9.03 14.79 6.42
CA LEU A 133 -10.31 15.47 6.67
C LEU A 133 -11.49 14.59 6.25
N ILE A 134 -11.38 13.89 5.12
CA ILE A 134 -12.45 13.01 4.65
C ILE A 134 -12.43 11.75 5.52
N LYS A 135 -13.50 11.55 6.28
CA LYS A 135 -13.74 10.30 7.03
C LYS A 135 -14.21 9.22 6.05
N PHE A 136 -13.33 8.83 5.12
CA PHE A 136 -13.61 7.79 4.13
C PHE A 136 -13.77 6.46 4.88
N SER A 137 -15.01 6.00 5.00
CA SER A 137 -15.29 4.63 5.41
C SER A 137 -15.10 3.77 4.17
N PHE A 138 -13.95 3.12 4.04
CA PHE A 138 -13.74 2.17 2.95
C PHE A 138 -14.82 1.08 2.97
N PRO A 139 -15.28 0.60 1.79
CA PRO A 139 -16.05 -0.62 1.74
C PRO A 139 -15.23 -1.73 2.39
N LYS A 140 -15.89 -2.57 3.19
CA LYS A 140 -15.33 -3.60 4.09
C LYS A 140 -14.48 -4.69 3.40
N GLY A 141 -14.09 -4.52 2.13
CA GLY A 141 -13.38 -5.49 1.31
C GLY A 141 -11.87 -5.24 1.09
N LEU A 142 -11.33 -4.05 1.41
CA LEU A 142 -9.86 -3.80 1.40
C LEU A 142 -9.29 -3.55 2.81
N ALA A 143 -10.18 -3.40 3.77
CA ALA A 143 -9.85 -3.37 5.18
C ALA A 143 -10.17 -4.74 5.76
N ASN A 144 -9.39 -5.77 5.39
CA ASN A 144 -9.29 -6.88 6.30
C ASN A 144 -8.36 -6.43 7.45
N PRO A 145 -8.87 -6.30 8.68
CA PRO A 145 -8.19 -5.69 9.77
C PRO A 145 -7.28 -6.74 10.38
N ALA A 146 -5.99 -6.64 10.11
CA ALA A 146 -4.96 -7.32 10.91
C ALA A 146 -4.90 -6.78 12.35
N CYS A 147 -5.73 -5.79 12.69
CA CYS A 147 -6.04 -5.54 14.08
C CYS A 147 -7.18 -6.46 14.57
N CYS A 148 -8.22 -6.81 13.78
CA CYS A 148 -9.47 -7.42 14.29
C CYS A 148 -10.37 -8.39 13.48
N LEU A 149 -9.99 -9.01 12.35
CA LEU A 149 -10.91 -9.98 11.68
C LEU A 149 -10.30 -11.32 11.28
N GLU A 150 -9.07 -11.64 11.63
CA GLU A 150 -8.83 -13.04 11.98
C GLU A 150 -9.12 -13.13 13.48
N LYS A 151 -9.94 -14.10 13.92
CA LYS A 151 -10.02 -14.43 15.35
C LYS A 151 -8.66 -14.98 15.77
N GLU A 152 -7.69 -14.10 15.97
CA GLU A 152 -6.41 -14.44 16.55
C GLU A 152 -6.66 -14.64 18.03
N PHE A 153 -7.16 -15.85 18.33
CA PHE A 153 -7.28 -16.34 19.69
C PHE A 153 -5.86 -16.49 20.22
N THR A 154 -5.42 -15.48 20.94
CA THR A 154 -4.22 -15.60 21.74
C THR A 154 -4.60 -16.25 23.07
N LYS A 155 -3.75 -17.12 23.58
CA LYS A 155 -4.00 -17.72 24.88
C LYS A 155 -3.58 -16.75 25.96
N ASP A 156 -4.48 -16.49 26.88
CA ASP A 156 -4.16 -15.85 28.15
C ASP A 156 -3.03 -16.63 28.82
N THR A 157 -1.92 -15.95 29.16
CA THR A 157 -0.73 -16.57 29.75
C THR A 157 -0.96 -17.09 31.16
N ILE A 158 -2.04 -16.68 31.81
CA ILE A 158 -2.40 -17.06 33.18
C ILE A 158 -3.41 -18.19 33.16
N CYS A 159 -4.54 -18.01 32.49
CA CYS A 159 -5.64 -18.98 32.53
C CYS A 159 -5.70 -19.93 31.32
N GLY A 160 -4.94 -19.65 30.25
CA GLY A 160 -4.90 -20.47 29.04
C GLY A 160 -6.17 -20.41 28.18
N MET A 161 -7.15 -19.58 28.54
CA MET A 161 -8.35 -19.35 27.74
C MET A 161 -8.01 -18.62 26.45
N ASN A 162 -8.75 -18.93 25.40
CA ASN A 162 -8.64 -18.24 24.13
C ASN A 162 -9.28 -16.85 24.27
N VAL A 163 -8.46 -15.82 24.09
CA VAL A 163 -8.87 -14.43 24.16
C VAL A 163 -8.83 -13.84 22.77
N ASP A 164 -9.93 -13.19 22.38
CA ASP A 164 -9.95 -12.37 21.18
C ASP A 164 -9.02 -11.16 21.39
N ALA A 165 -7.91 -11.10 20.65
CA ALA A 165 -6.92 -10.02 20.75
C ALA A 165 -7.50 -8.59 20.54
N CYS A 166 -8.73 -8.49 20.03
CA CYS A 166 -9.45 -7.23 19.80
C CYS A 166 -10.34 -6.73 20.91
N LYS A 167 -10.86 -7.66 21.72
CA LYS A 167 -11.86 -7.36 22.75
C LYS A 167 -11.31 -7.64 24.14
N GLY A 168 -10.23 -8.43 24.24
CA GLY A 168 -9.56 -8.74 25.48
C GLY A 168 -8.89 -7.53 26.12
N LEU A 169 -8.75 -7.58 27.45
CA LEU A 169 -7.96 -6.61 28.19
C LEU A 169 -6.48 -6.82 27.83
N LYS A 170 -5.69 -5.74 27.76
CA LYS A 170 -4.29 -5.81 27.33
C LYS A 170 -3.36 -5.06 28.29
N THR A 171 -2.17 -5.63 28.51
CA THR A 171 -1.07 -4.99 29.26
C THR A 171 0.22 -5.09 28.45
N GLU A 172 1.04 -4.04 28.52
CA GLU A 172 2.34 -3.95 27.83
C GLU A 172 3.47 -4.32 28.80
N TYR A 173 4.33 -5.27 28.41
CA TYR A 173 5.50 -5.65 29.20
C TYR A 173 6.65 -6.11 28.27
N GLN A 174 7.83 -5.51 28.41
CA GLN A 174 9.03 -5.77 27.57
C GLN A 174 8.74 -5.73 26.06
N ASP A 175 8.04 -4.68 25.61
CA ASP A 175 7.66 -4.46 24.21
C ASP A 175 6.67 -5.47 23.57
N GLU A 176 6.22 -6.50 24.29
CA GLU A 176 5.11 -7.38 23.87
C GLU A 176 3.78 -6.99 24.54
N TYR A 177 2.68 -7.07 23.78
CA TYR A 177 1.32 -6.95 24.32
C TYR A 177 0.82 -8.32 24.75
N TYR A 178 0.39 -8.44 26.01
CA TYR A 178 -0.28 -9.62 26.56
C TYR A 178 -1.77 -9.35 26.68
N TYR A 179 -2.59 -10.33 26.33
CA TYR A 179 -4.06 -10.23 26.31
C TYR A 179 -4.67 -11.18 27.33
N PHE A 180 -5.68 -10.70 28.04
CA PHE A 180 -6.29 -11.39 29.18
C PHE A 180 -7.79 -11.54 29.01
N CYS A 181 -8.32 -12.67 29.51
CA CYS A 181 -9.74 -12.99 29.43
C CYS A 181 -10.59 -12.16 30.41
N SER A 182 -9.97 -11.65 31.48
CA SER A 182 -10.65 -10.98 32.60
C SER A 182 -9.70 -10.01 33.33
N PRO A 183 -10.24 -8.99 34.04
CA PRO A 183 -9.45 -8.05 34.83
C PRO A 183 -8.67 -8.74 35.97
N ASN A 184 -9.14 -9.90 36.45
CA ASN A 184 -8.44 -10.65 37.49
C ASN A 184 -7.15 -11.29 36.93
N CYS A 185 -7.17 -11.76 35.68
CA CYS A 185 -5.97 -12.27 35.01
C CYS A 185 -5.00 -11.11 34.72
N GLN A 186 -5.49 -9.97 34.24
CA GLN A 186 -4.66 -8.79 34.01
C GLN A 186 -3.91 -8.34 35.28
N THR A 187 -4.63 -8.17 36.39
CA THR A 187 -4.03 -7.73 37.66
C THR A 187 -3.10 -8.77 38.28
N THR A 188 -3.32 -10.06 38.01
CA THR A 188 -2.42 -11.14 38.44
C THR A 188 -1.11 -11.11 37.64
N PHE A 189 -1.19 -10.79 36.34
CA PHE A 189 0.00 -10.61 35.50
C PHE A 189 0.83 -9.40 35.94
N GLU A 190 0.18 -8.29 36.29
CA GLU A 190 0.84 -7.06 36.73
C GLU A 190 1.56 -7.22 38.08
N LYS A 191 1.11 -8.17 38.92
CA LYS A 191 1.73 -8.46 40.22
C LYS A 191 3.01 -9.31 40.10
N GLU A 192 3.02 -10.32 39.24
CA GLU A 192 4.17 -11.24 39.08
C GLU A 192 4.43 -11.60 37.59
N PRO A 193 4.88 -10.64 36.75
CA PRO A 193 5.01 -10.87 35.31
C PRO A 193 6.08 -11.91 34.97
N GLU A 194 7.19 -11.96 35.72
CA GLU A 194 8.34 -12.84 35.43
C GLU A 194 8.02 -14.34 35.48
N LYS A 195 7.04 -14.72 36.31
CA LYS A 195 6.66 -16.12 36.56
C LYS A 195 5.91 -16.76 35.40
N TYR A 196 5.14 -15.98 34.65
CA TYR A 196 4.29 -16.47 33.55
C TYR A 196 4.93 -16.31 32.17
N ILE A 197 6.16 -15.80 32.14
CA ILE A 197 6.83 -15.36 30.92
C ILE A 197 7.63 -16.47 30.23
N ASN A 198 7.89 -17.66 30.80
CA ASN A 198 8.78 -18.65 30.14
C ASN A 198 8.32 -20.12 30.15
N ALA A 199 8.25 -20.72 28.93
CA ALA A 199 8.86 -22.02 28.54
C ALA A 199 8.39 -22.57 27.16
N LYS A 200 8.22 -21.74 26.11
CA LYS A 200 8.00 -22.24 24.72
C LYS A 200 8.47 -21.26 23.65
N ARG A 201 9.67 -20.67 23.80
CA ARG A 201 9.92 -19.32 23.28
C ARG A 201 10.65 -19.16 21.94
N ASN A 202 11.45 -20.10 21.42
CA ASN A 202 12.37 -19.72 20.33
C ASN A 202 12.23 -20.42 18.97
N ILE A 203 12.07 -21.73 18.87
CA ILE A 203 12.26 -22.41 17.56
C ILE A 203 10.97 -22.54 16.72
N LYS A 204 9.78 -22.56 17.34
CA LYS A 204 8.48 -22.75 16.64
C LYS A 204 7.78 -21.43 16.25
N ARG A 205 8.22 -20.29 16.81
CA ARG A 205 7.60 -18.96 16.67
C ARG A 205 7.96 -18.28 15.32
N THR A 206 9.21 -18.44 14.87
CA THR A 206 9.70 -17.85 13.60
C THR A 206 9.14 -18.54 12.36
N LYS A 207 9.07 -19.89 12.37
CA LYS A 207 8.54 -20.66 11.23
C LYS A 207 7.04 -20.41 10.99
N ASN A 208 6.27 -20.18 12.06
CA ASN A 208 4.84 -19.90 11.96
C ASN A 208 4.54 -18.43 11.59
N ARG A 209 5.30 -17.45 12.09
CA ARG A 209 5.13 -16.04 11.70
C ARG A 209 5.50 -15.79 10.23
N LEU A 210 6.59 -16.37 9.75
CA LEU A 210 7.01 -16.19 8.36
C LEU A 210 6.01 -16.86 7.39
N SER A 211 5.44 -18.00 7.77
CA SER A 211 4.41 -18.68 7.00
C SER A 211 3.09 -17.91 6.95
N SER A 212 2.67 -17.25 8.03
CA SER A 212 1.44 -16.44 8.03
C SER A 212 1.62 -15.16 7.22
N VAL A 213 2.80 -14.55 7.29
CA VAL A 213 3.16 -13.36 6.50
C VAL A 213 3.21 -13.69 5.01
N PHE A 214 3.85 -14.80 4.59
CA PHE A 214 3.85 -15.24 3.19
C PHE A 214 2.45 -15.59 2.68
N LYS A 215 1.63 -16.27 3.49
CA LYS A 215 0.27 -16.65 3.08
C LYS A 215 -0.62 -15.42 2.87
N TYR A 216 -0.44 -14.40 3.69
CA TYR A 216 -1.13 -13.11 3.58
C TYR A 216 -0.69 -12.29 2.36
N ILE A 217 0.64 -12.10 2.19
CA ILE A 217 1.21 -11.31 1.09
C ILE A 217 0.93 -11.96 -0.27
N TYR A 218 1.06 -13.29 -0.35
CA TYR A 218 1.02 -14.00 -1.64
C TYR A 218 -0.39 -14.43 -2.05
N TRP A 219 -1.27 -14.76 -1.09
CA TRP A 219 -2.57 -15.33 -1.41
C TRP A 219 -3.71 -14.34 -1.22
N ASP A 220 -3.83 -13.68 -0.06
CA ASP A 220 -4.98 -12.78 0.19
C ASP A 220 -4.88 -11.50 -0.64
N LEU A 221 -3.71 -10.85 -0.62
CA LEU A 221 -3.49 -9.60 -1.33
C LEU A 221 -3.52 -9.78 -2.86
N LEU A 222 -3.02 -10.91 -3.36
CA LEU A 222 -3.06 -11.24 -4.79
C LEU A 222 -4.48 -11.62 -5.27
N ARG A 223 -5.27 -12.27 -4.40
CA ARG A 223 -6.65 -12.64 -4.68
C ARG A 223 -7.59 -11.44 -4.66
N GLU A 224 -7.31 -10.45 -3.81
CA GLU A 224 -8.09 -9.22 -3.68
C GLU A 224 -7.75 -8.15 -4.71
N ILE A 225 -6.51 -8.11 -5.25
CA ILE A 225 -6.09 -7.10 -6.24
C ILE A 225 -6.01 -7.68 -7.66
N GLY A 226 -5.79 -8.99 -7.77
CA GLY A 226 -5.64 -9.71 -9.03
C GLY A 226 -6.83 -9.55 -9.98
N PRO A 227 -8.09 -9.65 -9.52
CA PRO A 227 -9.27 -9.48 -10.39
C PRO A 227 -9.35 -8.09 -11.02
N GLU A 228 -9.05 -7.03 -10.27
CA GLU A 228 -9.09 -5.64 -10.71
C GLU A 228 -7.98 -5.36 -11.72
N ILE A 229 -6.76 -5.84 -11.44
CA ILE A 229 -5.63 -5.73 -12.38
C ILE A 229 -5.95 -6.50 -13.67
N PHE A 230 -6.48 -7.72 -13.56
CA PHE A 230 -6.85 -8.53 -14.71
C PHE A 230 -7.94 -7.85 -15.55
N LEU A 231 -8.96 -7.30 -14.89
CA LEU A 231 -10.05 -6.59 -15.56
C LEU A 231 -9.55 -5.32 -16.25
N GLY A 232 -8.62 -4.59 -15.63
CA GLY A 232 -7.93 -3.45 -16.23
C GLY A 232 -7.11 -3.84 -17.47
N LEU A 233 -6.36 -4.95 -17.39
CA LEU A 233 -5.55 -5.47 -18.50
C LEU A 233 -6.42 -5.93 -19.69
N VAL A 234 -7.52 -6.61 -19.39
CA VAL A 234 -8.51 -7.03 -20.40
C VAL A 234 -9.14 -5.81 -21.06
N LEU A 235 -9.56 -4.80 -20.28
CA LEU A 235 -10.11 -3.56 -20.83
C LEU A 235 -9.09 -2.80 -21.69
N ALA A 236 -7.83 -2.71 -21.24
CA ALA A 236 -6.75 -2.05 -22.00
C ALA A 236 -6.51 -2.75 -23.34
N ALA A 237 -6.38 -4.08 -23.33
CA ALA A 237 -6.23 -4.87 -24.55
C ALA A 237 -7.46 -4.75 -25.48
N LEU A 238 -8.67 -4.74 -24.91
CA LEU A 238 -9.91 -4.58 -25.66
C LEU A 238 -9.97 -3.21 -26.36
N VAL A 239 -9.70 -2.13 -25.62
CA VAL A 239 -9.68 -0.76 -26.16
C VAL A 239 -8.62 -0.62 -27.25
N SER A 240 -7.41 -1.13 -27.03
CA SER A 240 -6.32 -1.10 -28.02
C SER A 240 -6.64 -1.87 -29.30
N THR A 241 -7.52 -2.88 -29.22
CA THR A 241 -7.92 -3.69 -30.39
C THR A 241 -9.09 -3.05 -31.15
N ILE A 242 -10.02 -2.38 -30.46
CA ILE A 242 -11.22 -1.77 -31.07
C ILE A 242 -10.91 -0.39 -31.67
N ALA A 243 -10.05 0.39 -31.01
CA ALA A 243 -9.63 1.70 -31.49
C ALA A 243 -8.11 1.69 -31.67
N PRO A 244 -7.57 1.47 -32.89
CA PRO A 244 -6.15 1.68 -33.13
C PRO A 244 -5.86 3.15 -32.83
N VAL A 245 -5.22 3.39 -31.69
CA VAL A 245 -5.04 4.72 -31.11
C VAL A 245 -4.39 5.66 -32.12
N GLY A 246 -3.52 5.13 -33.00
CA GLY A 246 -2.91 5.89 -34.10
C GLY A 246 -3.89 6.45 -35.13
N GLU A 247 -4.94 5.73 -35.50
CA GLU A 247 -5.92 6.17 -36.50
C GLU A 247 -6.98 7.10 -35.88
N PHE A 248 -7.33 6.86 -34.61
CA PHE A 248 -8.26 7.72 -33.86
C PHE A 248 -7.62 9.07 -33.49
N VAL A 249 -6.37 9.06 -33.02
CA VAL A 249 -5.58 10.29 -32.76
C VAL A 249 -5.25 10.99 -34.08
N GLY A 250 -4.93 10.23 -35.14
CA GLY A 250 -4.74 10.79 -36.48
C GLY A 250 -5.97 11.54 -37.02
N ASN A 251 -7.19 11.02 -36.83
CA ASN A 251 -8.40 11.63 -37.39
C ASN A 251 -9.05 12.71 -36.49
N TYR A 252 -8.97 12.59 -35.16
CA TYR A 252 -9.60 13.53 -34.23
C TYR A 252 -8.63 14.56 -33.62
N PHE A 253 -7.33 14.28 -33.61
CA PHE A 253 -6.33 15.12 -32.94
C PHE A 253 -5.31 15.80 -33.89
N SER A 254 -5.36 15.56 -35.21
CA SER A 254 -4.42 16.18 -36.18
C SER A 254 -4.77 17.63 -36.61
N GLY A 255 -5.49 18.38 -35.78
CA GLY A 255 -5.97 19.73 -36.13
C GLY A 255 -6.03 20.69 -34.94
N GLY A 256 -6.67 21.85 -35.11
CA GLY A 256 -6.77 22.89 -34.06
C GLY A 256 -7.41 22.41 -32.74
N LEU A 257 -8.29 21.41 -32.80
CA LEU A 257 -8.84 20.73 -31.61
C LEU A 257 -7.79 19.93 -30.84
N GLY A 258 -6.83 19.32 -31.53
CA GLY A 258 -5.71 18.63 -30.91
C GLY A 258 -4.78 19.59 -30.17
N TYR A 259 -4.51 20.77 -30.74
CA TYR A 259 -3.78 21.84 -30.06
C TYR A 259 -4.53 22.39 -28.84
N LEU A 260 -5.85 22.58 -28.96
CA LEU A 260 -6.68 23.05 -27.84
C LEU A 260 -6.72 22.03 -26.70
N PHE A 261 -6.83 20.74 -27.03
CA PHE A 261 -6.80 19.65 -26.05
C PHE A 261 -5.39 19.49 -25.44
N GLY A 262 -4.33 19.63 -26.25
CA GLY A 262 -2.94 19.64 -25.80
C GLY A 262 -2.65 20.79 -24.82
N LEU A 263 -3.21 21.98 -25.05
CA LEU A 263 -3.12 23.12 -24.14
C LEU A 263 -3.84 22.89 -22.80
N ILE A 264 -4.99 22.21 -22.81
CA ILE A 264 -5.77 21.93 -21.60
C ILE A 264 -5.11 20.84 -20.75
N PHE A 265 -4.55 19.81 -21.40
CA PHE A 265 -3.97 18.65 -20.72
C PHE A 265 -2.44 18.69 -20.61
N GLY A 266 -1.78 19.75 -21.08
CA GLY A 266 -0.34 19.94 -20.98
C GLY A 266 0.50 19.02 -21.88
N LEU A 267 -0.05 18.62 -23.02
CA LEU A 267 0.53 17.71 -24.01
C LEU A 267 1.10 18.42 -25.26
N ALA A 268 1.14 19.77 -25.25
CA ALA A 268 1.63 20.60 -26.35
C ALA A 268 3.06 21.11 -26.11
#